data_AF-A0A8T3SIA6-F1
#
_entry.id   AF-A0A8T3SIA6-F1
#
_cell.length_a   1.000
_cell.length_b   1.000
_cell.length_c   1.000
_cell.angle_alpha   90.00
_cell.angle_beta   90.00
_cell.angle_gamma   90.00
#
_symmetry.space_group_name_H-M   'P 1'
#
loop_
_entity.id
_entity.type
_entity.pdbx_description
1 polymer ?
#
loop_
_entity_poly.entity_id
_entity_poly.type
_entity_poly.pdbx_seq_one_letter_code
_entity_poly.pdbx_strand_id
1 'polypeptide(L)'
;MLFLVRGADGTPQAIHERIEKPDGKAFRWWSVGPEGNPVIGLQDRSSLDLPLFGSERVSGWDRSQPIIVCEGEKDALALIRAGWQALGTVTGAPACHHADAFSILRGFGVLLWPDADQAGAEQMLKAARALDPVAASVLWLVWEAAPPGGGASDYLVADLDVNDLIVAAVRVPVPPPAMRPEGRRRVPWREVSLAPRSDVASLSRAVRQAGGGNRNALLFWAAHKAADSGIPRDVAEGDLLDAFLADEPTTIREREGRATIRSAYRP
;
A
#
# COMPACT_ATOMS: atom_id res chain seq x y z
N MET A 1 1.53 0.70 -12.14
CA MET A 1 0.54 0.51 -11.06
C MET A 1 0.87 1.51 -9.96
N LEU A 2 -0.14 2.19 -9.41
CA LEU A 2 0.03 3.21 -8.37
C LEU A 2 -0.66 2.71 -7.10
N PHE A 3 0.00 2.87 -5.96
CA PHE A 3 -0.51 2.52 -4.64
C PHE A 3 -0.47 3.75 -3.74
N LEU A 4 -1.61 4.15 -3.18
CA LEU A 4 -1.67 5.25 -2.23
C LEU A 4 -1.45 4.71 -0.82
N VAL A 5 -0.33 5.08 -0.20
CA VAL A 5 -0.03 4.74 1.20
C VAL A 5 -0.63 5.80 2.10
N ARG A 6 -1.45 5.38 3.07
CA ARG A 6 -2.15 6.27 4.01
C ARG A 6 -1.77 5.94 5.45
N GLY A 7 -1.83 6.95 6.31
CA GLY A 7 -1.78 6.75 7.76
C GLY A 7 -3.06 6.06 8.27
N ALA A 8 -3.03 5.61 9.53
CA ALA A 8 -4.20 5.01 10.18
C ALA A 8 -5.41 5.96 10.27
N ASP A 9 -5.17 7.27 10.18
CA ASP A 9 -6.17 8.34 10.12
C ASP A 9 -6.74 8.56 8.71
N GLY A 10 -6.27 7.81 7.70
CA GLY A 10 -6.64 7.97 6.30
C GLY A 10 -5.87 9.05 5.55
N THR A 11 -4.97 9.80 6.21
CA THR A 11 -4.21 10.87 5.57
C THR A 11 -3.22 10.30 4.54
N PRO A 12 -3.27 10.75 3.27
CA PRO A 12 -2.28 10.38 2.25
C PRO A 12 -0.84 10.69 2.68
N GLN A 13 0.05 9.70 2.61
CA GLN A 13 1.46 9.83 2.99
C GLN A 13 2.40 9.80 1.79
N ALA A 14 2.18 8.87 0.86
CA ALA A 14 2.98 8.72 -0.34
C ALA A 14 2.22 7.92 -1.42
N ILE A 15 2.65 8.03 -2.66
CA ILE A 15 2.26 7.14 -3.76
C ILE A 15 3.48 6.30 -4.13
N HIS A 16 3.32 4.99 -4.09
CA HIS A 16 4.30 4.06 -4.64
C HIS A 16 3.90 3.68 -6.06
N GLU A 17 4.73 4.05 -7.02
CA GLU A 17 4.56 3.71 -8.43
C GLU A 17 5.43 2.53 -8.78
N ARG A 18 4.79 1.43 -9.19
CA ARG A 18 5.42 0.25 -9.78
C ARG A 18 5.30 0.32 -11.30
N ILE A 19 6.44 0.29 -11.98
CA ILE A 19 6.54 0.35 -13.45
C ILE A 19 7.07 -1.01 -13.92
N GLU A 20 6.22 -1.78 -14.61
CA GLU A 20 6.66 -2.99 -15.30
C GLU A 20 7.47 -2.61 -16.54
N LYS A 21 8.58 -3.30 -16.77
CA LYS A 21 9.45 -3.16 -17.93
C LYS A 21 9.70 -4.53 -18.56
N PRO A 22 10.09 -4.59 -19.84
CA PRO A 22 10.44 -5.87 -20.49
C PRO A 22 11.56 -6.64 -19.78
N ASP A 23 12.48 -5.92 -19.11
CA ASP A 23 13.67 -6.43 -18.42
C ASP A 23 13.55 -6.44 -16.89
N GLY A 24 12.36 -6.19 -16.34
CA GLY A 24 12.12 -6.24 -14.90
C GLY A 24 11.10 -5.21 -14.42
N LYS A 25 11.31 -4.67 -13.21
CA LYS A 25 10.43 -3.68 -12.60
C LYS A 25 11.24 -2.50 -12.09
N ALA A 26 10.66 -1.31 -12.19
CA ALA A 26 11.19 -0.10 -11.56
C ALA A 26 10.17 0.47 -10.60
N PHE A 27 10.67 1.19 -9.59
CA PHE A 27 9.85 1.81 -8.57
C PHE A 27 10.12 3.30 -8.53
N ARG A 28 9.06 4.09 -8.30
CA ARG A 28 9.14 5.52 -8.09
C ARG A 28 8.24 5.91 -6.94
N TRP A 29 8.73 6.82 -6.11
CA TRP A 29 7.97 7.38 -5.01
C TRP A 29 7.45 8.76 -5.36
N TRP A 30 6.30 9.10 -4.78
CA TRP A 30 5.75 10.44 -4.81
C TRP A 30 5.27 10.83 -3.42
N SER A 31 5.73 11.94 -2.88
CA SER A 31 5.24 12.54 -1.62
C SER A 31 4.12 13.54 -1.90
N VAL A 32 3.31 13.85 -0.89
CA VAL A 32 2.37 14.98 -0.95
C VAL A 32 3.15 16.29 -0.73
N GLY A 33 3.17 17.15 -1.73
CA GLY A 33 3.80 18.47 -1.69
C GLY A 33 3.01 19.48 -0.83
N PRO A 34 3.59 20.66 -0.56
CA PRO A 34 2.98 21.70 0.29
C PRO A 34 1.60 22.17 -0.18
N GLU A 35 1.36 22.13 -1.49
CA GLU A 35 0.08 22.52 -2.11
C GLU A 35 -0.86 21.31 -2.34
N GLY A 36 -0.52 20.15 -1.79
CA GLY A 36 -1.25 18.90 -1.94
C GLY A 36 -0.85 18.09 -3.16
N ASN A 37 -0.23 18.68 -4.18
CA ASN A 37 0.20 17.99 -5.40
C ASN A 37 1.30 16.93 -5.16
N PRO A 38 1.34 15.81 -5.90
CA PRO A 38 2.42 14.84 -5.82
C PRO A 38 3.75 15.42 -6.28
N VAL A 39 4.80 15.20 -5.49
CA VAL A 39 6.19 15.58 -5.78
C VAL A 39 7.05 14.31 -5.84
N ILE A 40 7.94 14.21 -6.83
CA ILE A 40 8.81 13.04 -7.01
C ILE A 40 9.70 12.84 -5.78
N GLY A 41 9.83 11.58 -5.35
CA GLY A 41 10.64 11.14 -4.22
C GLY A 41 9.90 11.16 -2.88
N LEU A 42 10.57 10.67 -1.83
CA LEU A 42 10.10 10.75 -0.44
C LEU A 42 10.64 11.99 0.29
N GLN A 43 11.31 12.90 -0.43
CA GLN A 43 12.05 14.02 0.15
C GLN A 43 13.04 13.52 1.21
N ASP A 44 12.98 14.05 2.43
CA ASP A 44 13.85 13.65 3.56
C ASP A 44 13.32 12.41 4.33
N ARG A 45 12.26 11.74 3.85
CA ARG A 45 11.66 10.57 4.51
C ARG A 45 12.22 9.26 3.97
N SER A 46 12.29 8.27 4.86
CA SER A 46 12.58 6.88 4.49
C SER A 46 11.29 6.11 4.20
N SER A 47 11.32 5.16 3.28
CA SER A 47 10.21 4.21 3.08
C SER A 47 9.96 3.35 4.33
N LEU A 48 10.98 3.13 5.16
CA LEU A 48 10.87 2.37 6.41
C LEU A 48 10.06 3.12 7.49
N ASP A 49 9.92 4.44 7.35
CA ASP A 49 9.12 5.32 8.21
C ASP A 49 7.69 5.55 7.63
N LEU A 50 7.33 4.88 6.53
CA LEU A 50 5.96 4.94 6.00
C LEU A 50 5.03 3.97 6.77
N PRO A 51 3.72 4.24 6.79
CA PRO A 51 2.74 3.24 7.20
C PRO A 51 2.75 2.03 6.26
N LEU A 52 2.26 0.89 6.77
CA LEU A 52 1.91 -0.25 5.92
C LEU A 52 0.80 0.16 4.94
N PHE A 53 0.81 -0.38 3.73
CA PHE A 53 -0.30 -0.21 2.80
C PHE A 53 -1.58 -0.81 3.40
N GLY A 54 -2.68 -0.04 3.42
CA GLY A 54 -3.95 -0.43 4.01
C GLY A 54 -4.13 -0.07 5.49
N SER A 55 -3.16 0.63 6.11
CA SER A 55 -3.20 1.00 7.54
C SER A 55 -4.48 1.73 7.96
N GLU A 56 -5.06 2.53 7.06
CA GLU A 56 -6.29 3.30 7.26
C GLU A 56 -7.53 2.44 7.50
N ARG A 57 -7.47 1.14 7.20
CA ARG A 57 -8.60 0.21 7.28
C ARG A 57 -8.69 -0.53 8.60
N VAL A 58 -7.58 -0.58 9.34
CA VAL A 58 -7.41 -1.42 10.54
C VAL A 58 -8.44 -1.10 11.62
N SER A 59 -8.84 0.17 11.76
CA SER A 59 -9.83 0.59 12.77
C SER A 59 -11.23 0.02 12.54
N GLY A 60 -11.57 -0.33 11.30
CA GLY A 60 -12.87 -0.88 10.90
C GLY A 60 -12.89 -2.41 10.77
N TRP A 61 -11.77 -3.09 11.02
CA TRP A 61 -11.63 -4.53 10.85
C TRP A 61 -12.15 -5.33 12.05
N ASP A 62 -12.66 -6.53 11.76
CA ASP A 62 -13.11 -7.50 12.73
C ASP A 62 -11.92 -8.03 13.53
N ARG A 63 -11.93 -7.75 14.83
CA ARG A 63 -10.87 -8.17 15.76
C ARG A 63 -10.84 -9.67 16.01
N SER A 64 -11.90 -10.40 15.67
CA SER A 64 -11.93 -11.87 15.77
C SER A 64 -11.21 -12.56 14.60
N GLN A 65 -11.00 -11.85 13.50
CA GLN A 65 -10.30 -12.35 12.32
C GLN A 65 -8.83 -11.91 12.34
N PRO A 66 -7.90 -12.75 11.86
CA PRO A 66 -6.51 -12.37 11.75
C PRO A 66 -6.30 -11.29 10.67
N ILE A 67 -5.17 -10.60 10.74
CA ILE A 67 -4.69 -9.69 9.69
C ILE A 67 -3.52 -10.37 8.97
N ILE A 68 -3.60 -10.44 7.64
CA ILE A 68 -2.53 -10.95 6.79
C ILE A 68 -1.57 -9.80 6.46
N VAL A 69 -0.27 -9.97 6.69
CA VAL A 69 0.76 -9.01 6.29
C VAL A 69 1.57 -9.63 5.16
N CYS A 70 1.49 -9.03 3.98
CA CYS A 70 2.20 -9.44 2.77
C CYS A 70 3.49 -8.64 2.57
N GLU A 71 4.40 -9.19 1.76
CA GLU A 71 5.62 -8.49 1.33
C GLU A 71 5.31 -7.17 0.62
N GLY A 72 4.36 -7.16 -0.31
CA GLY A 72 4.10 -5.98 -1.15
C GLY A 72 2.65 -5.51 -1.19
N GLU A 73 2.45 -4.32 -1.74
CA GLU A 73 1.12 -3.71 -1.89
C GLU A 73 0.25 -4.44 -2.91
N LYS A 74 0.85 -5.09 -3.91
CA LYS A 74 0.13 -5.88 -4.93
C LYS A 74 -0.63 -7.04 -4.27
N ASP A 75 0.05 -7.80 -3.43
CA ASP A 75 -0.49 -8.97 -2.74
C ASP A 75 -1.53 -8.57 -1.69
N ALA A 76 -1.22 -7.55 -0.90
CA ALA A 76 -2.17 -6.98 0.05
C ALA A 76 -3.44 -6.47 -0.63
N LEU A 77 -3.31 -5.72 -1.74
CA LEU A 77 -4.46 -5.23 -2.50
C LEU A 77 -5.30 -6.36 -3.10
N ALA A 78 -4.66 -7.43 -3.56
CA ALA A 78 -5.38 -8.61 -4.07
C ALA A 78 -6.22 -9.26 -2.97
N LEU A 79 -5.65 -9.45 -1.78
CA LEU A 79 -6.35 -9.98 -0.61
C LEU A 79 -7.48 -9.07 -0.13
N ILE A 80 -7.25 -7.76 -0.01
CA ILE A 80 -8.28 -6.78 0.36
C ILE A 80 -9.47 -6.87 -0.60
N ARG A 81 -9.21 -6.96 -1.91
CA ARG A 81 -10.26 -7.10 -2.93
C ARG A 81 -11.00 -8.42 -2.86
N ALA A 82 -10.36 -9.46 -2.36
CA ALA A 82 -10.96 -10.76 -2.08
C ALA A 82 -11.69 -10.80 -0.72
N GLY A 83 -11.73 -9.70 0.03
CA GLY A 83 -12.46 -9.59 1.29
C GLY A 83 -11.64 -9.90 2.55
N TRP A 84 -10.33 -10.08 2.41
CA TRP A 84 -9.43 -10.35 3.54
C TRP A 84 -8.91 -9.08 4.20
N GLN A 85 -8.67 -9.15 5.52
CA GLN A 85 -7.98 -8.10 6.27
C GLN A 85 -6.49 -8.21 5.98
N ALA A 86 -5.97 -7.40 5.06
CA ALA A 86 -4.58 -7.51 4.63
C ALA A 86 -3.84 -6.17 4.60
N LEU A 87 -2.57 -6.20 4.98
CA LEU A 87 -1.63 -5.08 4.89
C LEU A 87 -0.44 -5.48 4.02
N GLY A 88 0.13 -4.51 3.30
CA GLY A 88 1.33 -4.73 2.50
C GLY A 88 2.49 -3.95 3.08
N THR A 89 3.68 -4.54 3.12
CA THR A 89 4.86 -3.68 3.31
C THR A 89 5.11 -2.84 2.05
N VAL A 90 5.87 -1.74 2.21
CA VAL A 90 6.16 -0.80 1.12
C VAL A 90 7.66 -0.51 1.02
N THR A 91 8.50 -1.25 1.76
CA THR A 91 9.94 -0.98 1.87
C THR A 91 10.77 -1.65 0.79
N GLY A 92 10.22 -2.68 0.14
CA GLY A 92 10.94 -3.61 -0.73
C GLY A 92 11.81 -4.58 0.07
N ALA A 93 11.73 -5.87 -0.23
CA ALA A 93 12.57 -6.87 0.43
C ALA A 93 14.07 -6.67 0.11
N PRO A 94 14.97 -7.00 1.06
CA PRO A 94 14.69 -7.56 2.39
C PRO A 94 14.51 -6.48 3.48
N ALA A 95 14.36 -5.20 3.11
CA ALA A 95 14.18 -4.12 4.10
C ALA A 95 12.80 -4.24 4.76
N CYS A 96 12.66 -3.84 6.03
CA CYS A 96 11.40 -3.92 6.76
C CYS A 96 11.13 -2.59 7.45
N HIS A 97 9.85 -2.26 7.64
CA HIS A 97 9.42 -1.10 8.41
C HIS A 97 10.02 -1.08 9.81
N HIS A 98 10.15 0.13 10.35
CA HIS A 98 10.40 0.30 11.77
C HIS A 98 9.22 -0.19 12.62
N ALA A 99 9.49 -0.59 13.86
CA ALA A 99 8.51 -1.20 14.75
C ALA A 99 7.25 -0.35 14.96
N ASP A 100 7.38 0.98 14.94
CA ASP A 100 6.26 1.90 15.12
C ASP A 100 5.15 1.73 14.06
N ALA A 101 5.50 1.36 12.83
CA ALA A 101 4.52 1.10 11.77
C ALA A 101 3.61 -0.09 12.08
N PHE A 102 4.08 -1.05 12.87
CA PHE A 102 3.32 -2.23 13.27
C PHE A 102 2.41 -1.98 14.49
N SER A 103 2.53 -0.83 15.16
CA SER A 103 1.76 -0.52 16.39
C SER A 103 0.24 -0.59 16.20
N ILE A 104 -0.25 -0.36 14.98
CA ILE A 104 -1.68 -0.47 14.61
C ILE A 104 -2.22 -1.90 14.75
N LEU A 105 -1.35 -2.91 14.73
CA LEU A 105 -1.70 -4.33 14.85
C LEU A 105 -1.80 -4.79 16.30
N ARG A 106 -1.80 -3.86 17.26
CA ARG A 106 -1.85 -4.19 18.69
C ARG A 106 -3.06 -5.06 19.01
N GLY A 107 -2.77 -6.24 19.58
CA GLY A 107 -3.78 -7.19 20.02
C GLY A 107 -4.56 -7.88 18.90
N PHE A 108 -4.11 -7.82 17.65
CA PHE A 108 -4.63 -8.66 16.56
C PHE A 108 -3.84 -9.96 16.45
N GLY A 109 -4.48 -11.04 15.99
CA GLY A 109 -3.74 -12.16 15.42
C GLY A 109 -3.18 -11.77 14.06
N VAL A 110 -1.92 -12.08 13.80
CA VAL A 110 -1.24 -11.69 12.55
C VAL A 110 -0.71 -12.93 11.83
N LEU A 111 -0.94 -12.97 10.52
CA LEU A 111 -0.46 -14.00 9.60
C LEU A 111 0.55 -13.35 8.65
N LEU A 112 1.80 -13.82 8.66
CA LEU A 112 2.83 -13.34 7.75
C LEU A 112 2.82 -14.17 6.47
N TRP A 113 2.74 -13.51 5.33
CA TRP A 113 2.77 -14.14 4.00
C TRP A 113 3.97 -13.60 3.22
N PRO A 114 5.12 -14.31 3.24
CA PRO A 114 6.29 -13.95 2.44
C PRO A 114 6.06 -14.28 0.95
N ASP A 115 6.72 -13.56 0.04
CA ASP A 115 6.90 -14.09 -1.31
C ASP A 115 7.81 -15.33 -1.24
N ALA A 116 7.65 -16.26 -2.19
CA ALA A 116 8.38 -17.52 -2.24
C ALA A 116 9.84 -17.36 -2.72
N ASP A 117 10.61 -16.57 -1.99
CA ASP A 117 12.06 -16.40 -2.13
C ASP A 117 12.73 -16.07 -0.78
N GLN A 118 14.07 -16.00 -0.80
CA GLN A 118 14.85 -15.73 0.41
C GLN A 118 14.63 -14.31 0.95
N ALA A 119 14.47 -13.32 0.07
CA ALA A 119 14.35 -11.92 0.48
C ALA A 119 13.01 -11.68 1.20
N GLY A 120 11.92 -12.26 0.69
CA GLY A 120 10.61 -12.23 1.32
C GLY A 120 10.59 -12.92 2.66
N ALA A 121 11.23 -14.10 2.77
CA ALA A 121 11.39 -14.79 4.05
C ALA A 121 12.17 -13.94 5.07
N GLU A 122 13.30 -13.34 4.67
CA GLU A 122 14.09 -12.45 5.53
C GLU A 122 13.31 -11.22 6.01
N GLN A 123 12.50 -10.64 5.13
CA GLN A 123 11.67 -9.49 5.48
C GLN A 123 10.58 -9.86 6.48
N MET A 124 9.85 -10.95 6.23
CA MET A 124 8.79 -11.41 7.15
C MET A 124 9.36 -11.84 8.50
N LEU A 125 10.57 -12.39 8.56
CA LEU A 125 11.25 -12.63 9.85
C LEU A 125 11.54 -11.34 10.62
N LYS A 126 11.89 -10.24 9.95
CA LYS A 126 12.05 -8.92 10.59
C LYS A 126 10.71 -8.37 11.07
N ALA A 127 9.65 -8.52 10.26
CA ALA A 127 8.29 -8.14 10.65
C ALA A 127 7.82 -8.92 11.88
N ALA A 128 8.05 -10.23 11.93
CA ALA A 128 7.70 -11.08 13.07
C ALA A 128 8.35 -10.57 14.37
N ARG A 129 9.62 -10.20 14.33
CA ARG A 129 10.34 -9.64 15.49
C ARG A 129 9.76 -8.29 15.94
N ALA A 130 9.36 -7.44 15.00
CA ALA A 130 8.73 -6.15 15.31
C ALA A 130 7.32 -6.32 15.88
N LEU A 131 6.63 -7.40 15.49
CA LEU A 131 5.26 -7.71 15.92
C LEU A 131 5.16 -8.45 17.24
N ASP A 132 6.19 -9.19 17.65
CA ASP A 132 6.23 -9.97 18.89
C ASP A 132 5.73 -9.20 20.14
N PRO A 133 6.14 -7.93 20.39
CA PRO A 133 5.64 -7.16 21.54
C PRO A 133 4.30 -6.42 21.30
N VAL A 134 3.67 -6.59 20.12
CA VAL A 134 2.52 -5.80 19.68
C VAL A 134 1.29 -6.67 19.40
N ALA A 135 1.45 -7.70 18.57
CA ALA A 135 0.38 -8.58 18.14
C ALA A 135 -0.05 -9.55 19.27
N ALA A 136 -1.29 -10.04 19.21
CA ALA A 136 -1.76 -11.11 20.10
C ALA A 136 -1.13 -12.46 19.74
N SER A 137 -0.88 -12.69 18.46
CA SER A 137 -0.16 -13.85 17.92
C SER A 137 0.45 -13.52 16.57
N VAL A 138 1.52 -14.22 16.21
CA VAL A 138 2.13 -14.14 14.88
C VAL A 138 2.34 -15.56 14.37
N LEU A 139 1.73 -15.88 13.23
CA LEU A 139 1.90 -17.15 12.52
C LEU A 139 2.39 -16.89 11.08
N TRP A 140 2.78 -17.97 10.42
CA TRP A 140 3.39 -17.95 9.10
C TRP A 140 2.57 -18.79 8.12
N LEU A 141 2.27 -18.22 6.96
CA LEU A 141 1.60 -18.91 5.87
C LEU A 141 2.62 -19.61 4.98
N VAL A 142 2.37 -20.88 4.66
CA VAL A 142 3.26 -21.72 3.85
C VAL A 142 2.52 -22.15 2.59
N TRP A 143 2.98 -21.66 1.44
CA TRP A 143 2.55 -22.15 0.14
C TRP A 143 3.66 -23.00 -0.48
N GLU A 144 3.65 -24.31 -0.23
CA GLU A 144 4.73 -25.21 -0.67
C GLU A 144 4.89 -25.27 -2.20
N ALA A 145 3.77 -25.17 -2.91
CA ALA A 145 3.73 -25.22 -4.38
C ALA A 145 3.88 -23.84 -5.04
N ALA A 146 4.32 -22.82 -4.29
CA ALA A 146 4.49 -21.47 -4.84
C ALA A 146 5.51 -21.45 -5.99
N PRO A 147 5.22 -20.75 -7.10
CA PRO A 147 6.24 -20.47 -8.10
C PRO A 147 7.34 -19.58 -7.48
N PRO A 148 8.56 -19.54 -8.07
CA PRO A 148 9.63 -18.67 -7.57
C PRO A 148 9.18 -17.20 -7.49
N GLY A 149 9.29 -16.60 -6.29
CA GLY A 149 8.83 -15.24 -6.01
C GLY A 149 7.30 -15.06 -6.04
N GLY A 150 6.53 -16.15 -5.99
CA GLY A 150 5.07 -16.13 -5.93
C GLY A 150 4.56 -15.64 -4.58
N GLY A 151 3.60 -14.73 -4.61
CA GLY A 151 2.96 -14.14 -3.43
C GLY A 151 1.45 -14.40 -3.38
N ALA A 152 0.74 -13.71 -2.47
CA ALA A 152 -0.70 -13.90 -2.28
C ALA A 152 -1.53 -13.56 -3.53
N SER A 153 -1.08 -12.60 -4.34
CA SER A 153 -1.74 -12.26 -5.61
C SER A 153 -1.67 -13.41 -6.61
N ASP A 154 -0.56 -14.15 -6.67
CA ASP A 154 -0.42 -15.31 -7.56
C ASP A 154 -1.22 -16.50 -7.05
N TYR A 155 -1.33 -16.66 -5.73
CA TYR A 155 -2.19 -17.67 -5.09
C TYR A 155 -3.67 -17.48 -5.47
N LEU A 156 -4.17 -16.24 -5.38
CA LEU A 156 -5.54 -15.90 -5.79
C LEU A 156 -5.76 -16.06 -7.30
N VAL A 157 -4.76 -15.74 -8.13
CA VAL A 157 -4.83 -15.95 -9.60
C VAL A 157 -4.89 -17.44 -9.94
N ALA A 158 -4.28 -18.30 -9.13
CA ALA A 158 -4.37 -19.75 -9.24
C ALA A 158 -5.71 -20.34 -8.74
N ASP A 159 -6.66 -19.50 -8.32
CA ASP A 159 -7.99 -19.89 -7.81
C ASP A 159 -7.92 -20.83 -6.59
N LEU A 160 -6.91 -20.62 -5.73
CA LEU A 160 -6.72 -21.37 -4.50
C LEU A 160 -7.36 -20.66 -3.30
N ASP A 161 -7.87 -21.43 -2.32
CA ASP A 161 -8.55 -20.89 -1.15
C ASP A 161 -7.56 -20.46 -0.07
N VAL A 162 -7.55 -19.17 0.27
CA VAL A 162 -6.69 -18.62 1.32
C VAL A 162 -6.94 -19.28 2.67
N ASN A 163 -8.16 -19.77 2.95
CA ASN A 163 -8.46 -20.51 4.19
C ASN A 163 -7.58 -21.74 4.35
N ASP A 164 -7.22 -22.43 3.27
CA ASP A 164 -6.37 -23.61 3.34
C ASP A 164 -5.01 -23.27 3.95
N LEU A 165 -4.44 -22.11 3.59
CA LEU A 165 -3.20 -21.62 4.20
C LEU A 165 -3.39 -21.16 5.63
N ILE A 166 -4.51 -20.51 5.96
CA ILE A 166 -4.79 -20.04 7.33
C ILE A 166 -4.91 -21.22 8.29
N VAL A 167 -5.64 -22.27 7.90
CA VAL A 167 -5.80 -23.49 8.71
C VAL A 167 -4.46 -24.21 8.88
N ALA A 168 -3.61 -24.20 7.84
CA ALA A 168 -2.28 -24.78 7.87
C ALA A 168 -1.18 -23.84 8.43
N ALA A 169 -1.55 -22.66 8.94
CA ALA A 169 -0.58 -21.66 9.39
C ALA A 169 0.31 -22.23 10.51
N VAL A 170 1.61 -22.05 10.35
CA VAL A 170 2.62 -22.60 11.26
C VAL A 170 3.21 -21.52 12.15
N ARG A 171 3.94 -21.93 13.19
CA ARG A 171 4.75 -20.98 13.96
C ARG A 171 5.81 -20.37 13.05
N VAL A 172 6.10 -19.09 13.27
CA VAL A 172 7.16 -18.38 12.54
C VAL A 172 8.47 -19.17 12.63
N PRO A 173 9.15 -19.45 11.50
CA PRO A 173 10.36 -20.26 11.48
C PRO A 173 11.59 -19.48 11.99
N VAL A 174 11.59 -19.10 13.28
CA VAL A 174 12.68 -18.34 13.92
C VAL A 174 13.33 -19.12 15.06
N PRO A 175 14.67 -19.11 15.18
CA PRO A 175 15.36 -19.37 16.44
C PRO A 175 15.12 -18.23 17.45
N PRO A 176 15.16 -18.49 18.77
CA PRO A 176 14.93 -17.46 19.80
C PRO A 176 15.95 -16.31 19.69
N PRO A 177 15.53 -15.07 19.99
CA PRO A 177 16.40 -13.89 19.82
C PRO A 177 17.54 -13.86 20.83
N ALA A 178 18.73 -13.40 20.39
CA ALA A 178 19.78 -12.94 21.29
C ALA A 178 19.41 -11.54 21.82
N MET A 179 19.30 -11.41 23.14
CA MET A 179 19.02 -10.13 23.82
C MET A 179 20.08 -9.07 23.47
N ARG A 180 19.65 -7.85 23.09
CA ARG A 180 20.45 -6.63 23.16
C ARG A 180 19.58 -5.36 23.31
N PRO A 181 20.15 -4.25 23.81
CA PRO A 181 19.52 -3.39 24.79
C PRO A 181 18.60 -2.33 24.21
N GLU A 182 17.73 -1.83 25.10
CA GLU A 182 16.81 -0.72 24.88
C GLU A 182 17.54 0.59 24.50
N GLY A 183 16.92 1.35 23.60
CA GLY A 183 17.12 2.80 23.56
C GLY A 183 17.15 3.42 22.18
N ARG A 184 16.01 3.98 21.74
CA ARG A 184 15.90 5.39 21.31
C ARG A 184 14.43 5.76 21.18
N ARG A 185 14.01 6.74 21.98
CA ARG A 185 12.67 7.34 21.89
C ARG A 185 12.64 8.22 20.64
N ARG A 186 11.79 7.88 19.67
CA ARG A 186 11.40 8.77 18.56
C ARG A 186 9.95 9.25 18.75
N VAL A 187 9.71 10.43 18.21
CA VAL A 187 8.53 11.28 18.46
C VAL A 187 7.25 10.73 17.80
N PRO A 188 6.06 10.94 18.40
CA PRO A 188 4.80 10.55 17.79
C PRO A 188 4.56 11.30 16.48
N TRP A 189 3.87 10.62 15.57
CA TRP A 189 3.34 11.15 14.32
C TRP A 189 2.67 12.51 14.52
N ARG A 190 3.14 13.54 13.81
CA ARG A 190 2.44 14.82 13.72
C ARG A 190 1.43 14.77 12.59
N GLU A 191 0.20 15.21 12.89
CA GLU A 191 -0.80 15.56 11.89
C GLU A 191 -0.18 16.55 10.88
N VAL A 192 -0.09 16.10 9.63
CA VAL A 192 0.00 17.04 8.51
C VAL A 192 -1.43 17.47 8.26
N SER A 193 -1.75 18.71 8.66
CA SER A 193 -3.06 19.33 8.47
C SER A 193 -3.48 19.23 7.00
N LEU A 194 -4.62 18.60 6.76
CA LEU A 194 -5.21 18.46 5.43
C LEU A 194 -5.57 19.84 4.89
N ALA A 195 -5.02 20.18 3.72
CA ALA A 195 -5.49 21.30 2.91
C ALA A 195 -7.03 21.21 2.69
N PRO A 196 -7.71 22.36 2.50
CA PRO A 196 -9.16 22.44 2.39
C PRO A 196 -9.72 21.51 1.30
N ARG A 197 -10.96 21.04 1.50
CA ARG A 197 -11.72 20.24 0.53
C ARG A 197 -11.65 20.92 -0.85
N SER A 198 -10.89 20.34 -1.78
CA SER A 198 -10.78 20.85 -3.14
C SER A 198 -11.96 20.36 -3.98
N ASP A 199 -12.51 21.25 -4.81
CA ASP A 199 -13.49 20.86 -5.82
C ASP A 199 -12.82 20.17 -7.02
N VAL A 200 -13.62 19.43 -7.80
CA VAL A 200 -13.15 18.70 -8.99
C VAL A 200 -12.47 19.61 -10.00
N ALA A 201 -12.93 20.86 -10.12
CA ALA A 201 -12.35 21.85 -11.03
C ALA A 201 -10.90 22.20 -10.67
N SER A 202 -10.60 22.36 -9.38
CA SER A 202 -9.24 22.65 -8.90
C SER A 202 -8.31 21.46 -9.10
N LEU A 203 -8.80 20.24 -8.82
CA LEU A 203 -8.08 19.00 -9.08
C LEU A 203 -7.77 18.83 -10.58
N SER A 204 -8.75 19.09 -11.44
CA SER A 204 -8.62 19.02 -12.91
C SER A 204 -7.62 20.04 -13.45
N ARG A 205 -7.59 21.26 -12.90
CA ARG A 205 -6.59 22.26 -13.26
C ARG A 205 -5.17 21.78 -12.96
N ALA A 206 -4.96 21.18 -11.79
CA ALA A 206 -3.66 20.62 -11.42
C ALA A 206 -3.25 19.52 -12.41
N VAL A 207 -4.13 18.56 -12.70
CA VAL A 207 -3.88 17.47 -13.67
C VAL A 207 -3.47 18.03 -15.03
N ARG A 208 -4.20 19.02 -15.55
CA ARG A 208 -3.91 19.64 -16.85
C ARG A 208 -2.53 20.31 -16.92
N GLN A 209 -2.11 20.96 -15.83
CA GLN A 209 -0.85 21.69 -15.76
C GLN A 209 0.38 20.79 -15.57
N ALA A 210 0.21 19.51 -15.23
CA ALA A 210 1.34 18.60 -15.08
C ALA A 210 1.96 18.22 -16.44
N GLY A 211 3.29 18.24 -16.51
CA GLY A 211 4.06 17.70 -17.63
C GLY A 211 3.92 16.17 -17.75
N GLY A 212 4.23 15.64 -18.94
CA GLY A 212 3.92 14.25 -19.33
C GLY A 212 4.39 13.17 -18.34
N GLY A 213 5.54 13.36 -17.68
CA GLY A 213 6.07 12.41 -16.69
C GLY A 213 5.31 12.34 -15.37
N ASN A 214 4.53 13.38 -15.01
CA ASN A 214 3.87 13.50 -13.70
C ASN A 214 2.34 13.39 -13.79
N ARG A 215 1.78 13.46 -15.01
CA ARG A 215 0.34 13.63 -15.21
C ARG A 215 -0.48 12.45 -14.69
N ASN A 216 0.03 11.21 -14.79
CA ASN A 216 -0.68 10.02 -14.30
C ASN A 216 -0.67 9.92 -12.76
N ALA A 217 0.45 10.22 -12.11
CA ALA A 217 0.52 10.26 -10.64
C ALA A 217 -0.40 11.34 -10.06
N LEU A 218 -0.46 12.51 -10.71
CA LEU A 218 -1.36 13.59 -10.33
C LEU A 218 -2.83 13.26 -10.59
N LEU A 219 -3.15 12.57 -11.69
CA LEU A 219 -4.50 12.05 -11.95
C LEU A 219 -4.94 11.07 -10.87
N PHE A 220 -4.07 10.13 -10.50
CA PHE A 220 -4.34 9.14 -9.46
C PHE A 220 -4.59 9.81 -8.11
N TRP A 221 -3.72 10.75 -7.72
CA TRP A 221 -3.90 11.54 -6.51
C TRP A 221 -5.20 12.34 -6.52
N ALA A 222 -5.51 13.01 -7.64
CA ALA A 222 -6.73 13.80 -7.80
C ALA A 222 -7.99 12.94 -7.69
N ALA A 223 -7.99 11.76 -8.31
CA ALA A 223 -9.11 10.82 -8.21
C ALA A 223 -9.34 10.35 -6.76
N HIS A 224 -8.28 10.06 -6.01
CA HIS A 224 -8.39 9.73 -4.58
C HIS A 224 -8.87 10.90 -3.73
N LYS A 225 -8.42 12.13 -4.01
CA LYS A 225 -8.93 13.33 -3.32
C LYS A 225 -10.41 13.58 -3.62
N ALA A 226 -10.85 13.35 -4.86
CA ALA A 226 -12.26 13.46 -5.23
C ALA A 226 -13.11 12.41 -4.49
N ALA A 227 -12.66 11.16 -4.47
CA ALA A 227 -13.33 10.07 -3.74
C ALA A 227 -13.43 10.36 -2.23
N ASP A 228 -12.32 10.78 -1.59
CA ASP A 228 -12.27 11.13 -0.17
C ASP A 228 -13.21 12.32 0.17
N SER A 229 -13.45 13.19 -0.81
CA SER A 229 -14.34 14.35 -0.66
C SER A 229 -15.82 14.03 -0.94
N GLY A 230 -16.14 12.76 -1.21
CA GLY A 230 -17.50 12.29 -1.51
C GLY A 230 -18.01 12.67 -2.90
N ILE A 231 -17.13 13.07 -3.81
CA ILE A 231 -17.51 13.42 -5.19
C ILE A 231 -17.85 12.14 -5.95
N PRO A 232 -19.03 12.03 -6.57
CA PRO A 232 -19.42 10.85 -7.36
C PRO A 232 -18.43 10.54 -8.49
N ARG A 233 -18.20 9.24 -8.75
CA ARG A 233 -17.22 8.77 -9.74
C ARG A 233 -17.50 9.32 -11.13
N ASP A 234 -18.75 9.34 -11.58
CA ASP A 234 -19.16 9.85 -12.89
C ASP A 234 -18.82 11.34 -13.07
N VAL A 235 -19.02 12.14 -12.02
CA VAL A 235 -18.63 13.56 -12.00
C VAL A 235 -17.12 13.72 -12.05
N ALA A 236 -16.38 13.00 -11.19
CA ALA A 236 -14.92 13.06 -11.18
C ALA A 236 -14.29 12.51 -12.48
N GLU A 237 -14.88 11.47 -13.07
CA GLU A 237 -14.36 10.82 -14.28
C GLU A 237 -14.46 11.74 -15.50
N GLY A 238 -15.53 12.52 -15.66
CA GLY A 238 -15.63 13.48 -16.77
C GLY A 238 -14.51 14.52 -16.72
N ASP A 239 -14.48 15.32 -15.65
CA ASP A 239 -13.58 16.47 -15.54
C ASP A 239 -12.09 16.07 -15.45
N LEU A 240 -11.77 15.02 -14.68
CA LEU A 240 -10.37 14.58 -14.50
C LEU A 240 -9.84 13.89 -15.75
N LEU A 241 -10.67 13.14 -16.48
CA LEU A 241 -10.25 12.49 -17.72
C LEU A 241 -10.01 13.54 -18.82
N ASP A 242 -10.89 14.52 -18.95
CA ASP A 242 -10.71 15.63 -19.89
C ASP A 242 -9.43 16.42 -19.59
N ALA A 243 -9.12 16.65 -18.31
CA ALA A 243 -7.86 17.26 -17.89
C ALA A 243 -6.64 16.39 -18.21
N PHE A 244 -6.74 15.07 -18.02
CA PHE A 244 -5.65 14.14 -18.31
C PHE A 244 -5.30 14.07 -19.81
N LEU A 245 -6.32 14.15 -20.66
CA LEU A 245 -6.20 14.01 -22.12
C LEU A 245 -5.88 15.30 -22.86
N ALA A 246 -5.89 16.45 -22.18
CA ALA A 246 -5.91 17.80 -22.77
C ALA A 246 -4.89 18.06 -23.90
N ASP A 247 -3.71 17.43 -23.87
CA ASP A 247 -2.63 17.68 -24.85
C ASP A 247 -2.25 16.46 -25.70
N GLU A 248 -2.71 15.25 -25.34
CA GLU A 248 -2.31 13.99 -26.00
C GLU A 248 -3.48 12.97 -26.01
N PRO A 249 -4.62 13.27 -26.66
CA PRO A 249 -5.77 12.36 -26.64
C PRO A 249 -5.49 11.15 -27.53
N THR A 250 -5.39 9.97 -26.90
CA THR A 250 -5.33 8.67 -27.60
C THR A 250 -6.21 7.67 -26.88
N THR A 251 -6.74 6.69 -27.62
CA THR A 251 -7.56 5.61 -27.04
C THR A 251 -6.83 4.85 -25.93
N ILE A 252 -5.50 4.71 -26.04
CA ILE A 252 -4.67 4.07 -25.02
C ILE A 252 -4.65 4.90 -23.74
N ARG A 253 -4.38 6.22 -23.85
CA ARG A 253 -4.37 7.13 -22.69
C ARG A 253 -5.75 7.32 -22.08
N GLU A 254 -6.81 7.33 -22.88
CA GLU A 254 -8.17 7.37 -22.34
C GLU A 254 -8.46 6.13 -21.48
N ARG A 255 -8.11 4.93 -21.98
CA ARG A 255 -8.28 3.68 -21.23
C ARG A 255 -7.45 3.69 -19.95
N GLU A 256 -6.21 4.19 -20.00
CA GLU A 256 -5.33 4.36 -18.85
C GLU A 256 -5.94 5.32 -17.82
N GLY A 257 -6.33 6.52 -18.23
CA GLY A 257 -6.92 7.53 -17.35
C GLY A 257 -8.19 7.04 -16.65
N ARG A 258 -9.11 6.40 -17.40
CA ARG A 258 -10.30 5.77 -16.82
C ARG A 258 -9.94 4.63 -15.85
N ALA A 259 -8.90 3.85 -16.11
CA ALA A 259 -8.45 2.81 -15.19
C ALA A 259 -7.90 3.42 -13.88
N THR A 260 -7.07 4.47 -14.00
CA THR A 260 -6.52 5.23 -12.87
C THR A 260 -7.63 5.81 -12.00
N ILE A 261 -8.60 6.52 -12.60
CA ILE A 261 -9.73 7.11 -11.84
C ILE A 261 -10.56 6.02 -11.16
N ARG A 262 -10.92 4.95 -11.88
CA ARG A 262 -11.70 3.84 -11.32
C ARG A 262 -11.01 3.16 -10.14
N SER A 263 -9.68 3.11 -10.11
CA SER A 263 -8.97 2.50 -8.97
C SER A 263 -9.16 3.24 -7.66
N ALA A 264 -9.46 4.55 -7.68
CA ALA A 264 -9.67 5.35 -6.48
C ALA A 264 -11.04 5.12 -5.82
N TYR A 265 -12.01 4.60 -6.57
CA TYR A 265 -13.41 4.43 -6.15
C TYR A 265 -13.80 2.97 -5.86
N ARG A 266 -12.85 2.04 -5.98
CA ARG A 266 -13.06 0.65 -5.57
C ARG A 266 -12.58 0.49 -4.13
N PRO A 267 -13.38 -0.17 -3.26
CA PRO A 267 -12.94 -0.49 -1.91
C PRO A 267 -11.70 -1.39 -1.92
#